data_AF-A0A3M9ZRK8-F1
#
_entry.id   AF-A0A3M9ZRK8-F1
#
_cell.length_a   1.000
_cell.length_b   1.000
_cell.length_c   1.000
_cell.angle_alpha   90.00
_cell.angle_beta   90.00
_cell.angle_gamma   90.00
#
_symmetry.space_group_name_H-M   'P 1'
#
loop_
_entity.id
_entity.type
_entity.pdbx_description
1 polymer ?
#
loop_
_entity_poly.entity_id
_entity_poly.type
_entity_poly.pdbx_seq_one_letter_code
_entity_poly.pdbx_strand_id
1 'polypeptide(L)'
;METLKERFAKLARAIEEARRSKPTPLSGQVYPVCKGSSTLHMDRVHVEATLQAVCPRGLPYLYHSLRVDMVCIDDFEAACGHFGLRGVLRDISGEEISAEVRARRERGAEPSTGYLPAFLDERFPREEADARIAIVARRIAEARAARIPAPA
;
A
#
# COMPACT_ATOMS: atom_id res chain seq x y z
N MET A 1 -12.09 15.68 23.87
CA MET A 1 -10.92 14.76 23.80
C MET A 1 -11.46 13.37 23.51
N GLU A 2 -11.10 12.78 22.38
CA GLU A 2 -11.51 11.43 22.02
C GLU A 2 -10.80 10.41 22.94
N THR A 3 -11.55 9.46 23.48
CA THR A 3 -11.03 8.47 24.42
C THR A 3 -10.22 7.40 23.68
N LEU A 4 -9.25 6.79 24.36
CA LEU A 4 -8.43 5.70 23.81
C LEU A 4 -9.30 4.56 23.24
N LYS A 5 -10.43 4.28 23.89
CA LYS A 5 -11.40 3.25 23.51
C LYS A 5 -12.10 3.56 22.19
N GLU A 6 -12.44 4.83 21.94
CA GLU A 6 -13.03 5.28 20.68
C GLU A 6 -12.03 5.20 19.52
N ARG A 7 -10.75 5.52 19.77
CA ARG A 7 -9.66 5.37 18.79
C ARG A 7 -9.47 3.90 18.38
N PHE A 8 -9.47 2.98 19.34
CA PHE A 8 -9.39 1.54 19.05
C PHE A 8 -10.62 1.00 18.30
N ALA A 9 -11.83 1.46 18.66
CA ALA A 9 -13.05 1.03 17.98
C ALA A 9 -13.10 1.53 16.52
N LYS A 10 -12.64 2.75 16.25
CA LYS A 10 -12.52 3.27 14.89
C LYS A 10 -11.45 2.53 14.10
N LEU A 11 -10.29 2.27 14.69
CA LEU A 11 -9.24 1.47 14.06
C LEU A 11 -9.73 0.05 13.71
N ALA A 12 -10.45 -0.60 14.63
CA ALA A 12 -11.02 -1.92 14.39
C ALA A 12 -12.06 -1.90 13.25
N ARG A 13 -12.92 -0.89 13.19
CA ARG A 13 -13.88 -0.73 12.07
C ARG A 13 -13.17 -0.48 10.74
N ALA A 14 -12.15 0.37 10.72
CA ALA A 14 -11.36 0.62 9.51
C ALA A 14 -10.61 -0.64 9.04
N ILE A 15 -10.09 -1.46 9.96
CA ILE A 15 -9.47 -2.76 9.65
C ILE A 15 -10.52 -3.72 9.08
N GLU A 16 -11.71 -3.79 9.66
CA GLU A 16 -12.79 -4.66 9.21
C GLU A 16 -13.34 -4.24 7.83
N GLU A 17 -13.48 -2.94 7.60
CA GLU A 17 -13.88 -2.36 6.31
C GLU A 17 -12.81 -2.57 5.24
N ALA A 18 -11.52 -2.42 5.60
CA ALA A 18 -10.39 -2.78 4.75
C ALA A 18 -10.36 -4.28 4.42
N ARG A 19 -10.75 -5.15 5.38
CA ARG A 19 -10.86 -6.60 5.15
C ARG A 19 -12.02 -6.96 4.22
N ARG A 20 -13.18 -6.31 4.36
CA ARG A 20 -14.36 -6.53 3.51
C ARG A 20 -14.20 -5.96 2.10
N SER A 21 -13.39 -4.91 1.95
CA SER A 21 -13.04 -4.33 0.66
C SER A 21 -11.87 -5.03 -0.03
N LYS A 22 -11.27 -6.08 0.57
CA LYS A 22 -10.27 -6.90 -0.11
C LYS A 22 -10.89 -7.51 -1.37
N PRO A 23 -10.40 -7.19 -2.58
CA PRO A 23 -10.89 -7.83 -3.78
C PRO A 23 -10.66 -9.34 -3.73
N THR A 24 -11.56 -10.10 -4.35
CA THR A 24 -11.40 -11.54 -4.59
C THR A 24 -10.06 -11.81 -5.29
N PRO A 25 -9.30 -12.86 -4.92
CA PRO A 25 -8.02 -13.17 -5.56
C PRO A 25 -8.20 -13.26 -7.08
N LEU A 26 -7.55 -12.38 -7.83
CA LEU A 26 -7.76 -12.23 -9.27
C LEU A 26 -7.33 -13.47 -10.09
N SER A 27 -6.52 -14.38 -9.54
CA SER A 27 -5.95 -15.51 -10.30
C SER A 27 -5.87 -16.85 -9.57
N GLY A 28 -6.28 -16.94 -8.30
CA GLY A 28 -6.06 -18.13 -7.46
C GLY A 28 -4.58 -18.46 -7.18
N GLN A 29 -3.64 -17.66 -7.69
CA GLN A 29 -2.21 -17.84 -7.47
C GLN A 29 -1.80 -17.22 -6.13
N VAL A 30 -1.02 -18.00 -5.37
CA VAL A 30 -0.42 -17.59 -4.10
C VAL A 30 1.10 -17.75 -4.17
N TYR A 31 1.81 -16.90 -3.45
CA TYR A 31 3.25 -16.95 -3.29
C TYR A 31 3.59 -17.21 -1.81
N PRO A 32 4.46 -18.19 -1.49
CA PRO A 32 4.86 -18.45 -0.11
C PRO A 32 5.82 -17.36 0.38
N VAL A 33 5.54 -16.81 1.56
CA VAL A 33 6.35 -15.79 2.21
C VAL A 33 6.62 -16.23 3.65
N CYS A 34 7.88 -16.27 4.07
CA CYS A 34 8.20 -16.58 5.45
C CYS A 34 7.70 -15.48 6.40
N LYS A 35 7.03 -15.89 7.48
CA LYS A 35 6.58 -15.02 8.57
C LYS A 35 6.92 -15.65 9.93
N GLY A 36 7.99 -15.17 10.56
CA GLY A 36 8.55 -15.79 11.77
C GLY A 36 8.88 -17.25 11.53
N SER A 37 8.24 -18.16 12.28
CA SER A 37 8.38 -19.61 12.14
C SER A 37 7.32 -20.27 11.24
N SER A 38 6.57 -19.48 10.47
CA SER A 38 5.44 -19.94 9.65
C SER A 38 5.56 -19.49 8.20
N THR A 39 4.81 -20.14 7.29
CA THR A 39 4.69 -19.72 5.90
C THR A 39 3.33 -19.08 5.68
N LEU A 40 3.34 -17.82 5.26
CA LEU A 40 2.17 -17.08 4.82
C LEU A 40 2.03 -17.18 3.30
N HIS A 41 0.90 -17.66 2.82
CA HIS A 41 0.61 -17.70 1.38
C HIS A 41 -0.09 -16.40 0.99
N MET A 42 0.63 -15.51 0.30
CA MET A 42 0.10 -14.23 -0.16
C MET A 42 -0.36 -14.33 -1.62
N ASP A 43 -1.61 -13.96 -1.89
CA ASP A 43 -2.02 -13.67 -3.26
C ASP A 43 -1.65 -12.21 -3.65
N ARG A 44 -1.91 -11.85 -4.91
CA ARG A 44 -1.70 -10.50 -5.41
C ARG A 44 -2.40 -9.42 -4.59
N VAL A 45 -3.62 -9.70 -4.11
CA VAL A 45 -4.43 -8.73 -3.37
C VAL A 45 -3.80 -8.42 -2.02
N HIS A 46 -3.27 -9.44 -1.34
CA HIS A 46 -2.52 -9.27 -0.11
C HIS A 46 -1.28 -8.39 -0.31
N VAL A 47 -0.50 -8.66 -1.38
CA VAL A 47 0.70 -7.86 -1.68
C VAL A 47 0.33 -6.42 -2.01
N GLU A 48 -0.67 -6.18 -2.86
CA GLU A 48 -1.14 -4.83 -3.19
C GLU A 48 -1.65 -4.07 -1.96
N ALA A 49 -2.40 -4.73 -1.07
CA ALA A 49 -2.89 -4.13 0.17
C ALA A 49 -1.74 -3.67 1.07
N THR A 50 -0.69 -4.49 1.23
CA THR A 50 0.51 -4.10 1.99
C THR A 50 1.22 -2.92 1.33
N LEU A 51 1.39 -2.94 0.01
CA LEU A 51 2.03 -1.83 -0.71
C LEU A 51 1.22 -0.53 -0.59
N GLN A 52 -0.10 -0.58 -0.73
CA GLN A 52 -0.99 0.58 -0.57
C GLN A 52 -0.95 1.16 0.84
N ALA A 53 -0.89 0.29 1.86
CA ALA A 53 -0.88 0.72 3.23
C ALA A 53 0.46 1.34 3.64
N VAL A 54 1.59 0.85 3.10
CA VAL A 54 2.91 1.14 3.69
C VAL A 54 3.82 1.96 2.76
N CYS A 55 3.82 1.69 1.45
CA CYS A 55 4.72 2.37 0.51
C CYS A 55 4.55 3.90 0.41
N PRO A 56 3.38 4.52 0.65
CA PRO A 56 3.30 5.98 0.65
C PRO A 56 4.25 6.64 1.65
N ARG A 57 4.61 5.92 2.74
CA ARG A 57 5.56 6.40 3.75
C ARG A 57 7.03 6.22 3.34
N GLY A 58 7.29 5.55 2.22
CA GLY A 58 8.61 5.28 1.64
C GLY A 58 9.10 3.85 1.89
N LEU A 59 10.07 3.41 1.08
CA LEU A 59 10.63 2.05 1.19
C LEU A 59 11.29 1.75 2.54
N PRO A 60 12.01 2.68 3.19
CA PRO A 60 12.57 2.41 4.51
C PRO A 60 11.49 2.03 5.54
N TYR A 61 10.31 2.65 5.44
CA TYR A 61 9.20 2.33 6.33
C TYR A 61 8.50 1.02 5.94
N LEU A 62 8.42 0.68 4.65
CA LEU A 62 7.99 -0.65 4.20
C LEU A 62 8.83 -1.75 4.87
N TYR A 63 10.15 -1.67 4.76
CA TYR A 63 11.03 -2.67 5.33
C TYR A 63 10.99 -2.69 6.86
N HIS A 64 10.81 -1.53 7.51
CA HIS A 64 10.55 -1.48 8.94
C HIS A 64 9.26 -2.22 9.31
N SER A 65 8.15 -1.95 8.62
CA SER A 65 6.86 -2.60 8.88
C SER A 65 6.94 -4.11 8.68
N LEU A 66 7.56 -4.57 7.59
CA LEU A 66 7.74 -6.01 7.33
C LEU A 66 8.54 -6.68 8.44
N ARG A 67 9.61 -6.05 8.93
CA ARG A 67 10.40 -6.56 10.07
C ARG A 67 9.58 -6.64 11.35
N VAL A 68 8.80 -5.61 11.67
CA VAL A 68 7.91 -5.59 12.85
C VAL A 68 6.87 -6.70 12.76
N ASP A 69 6.32 -6.95 11.57
CA ASP A 69 5.37 -8.04 11.32
C ASP A 69 6.03 -9.42 11.16
N MET A 70 7.36 -9.49 11.33
CA MET A 70 8.21 -10.68 11.15
C MET A 70 8.11 -11.31 9.74
N VAL A 71 7.75 -10.52 8.74
CA VAL A 71 7.68 -10.94 7.33
C VAL A 71 9.08 -10.86 6.72
N CYS A 72 9.52 -11.94 6.06
CA CYS A 72 10.77 -11.97 5.32
C CYS A 72 10.74 -10.96 4.17
N ILE A 73 11.71 -10.06 4.15
CA ILE A 73 11.78 -9.00 3.13
C ILE A 73 12.02 -9.60 1.75
N ASP A 74 13.00 -10.48 1.62
CA ASP A 74 13.39 -11.06 0.33
C ASP A 74 12.24 -11.84 -0.30
N ASP A 75 11.51 -12.62 0.50
CA ASP A 75 10.32 -13.34 0.03
C ASP A 75 9.19 -12.40 -0.37
N PHE A 76 8.99 -11.30 0.36
CA PHE A 76 7.98 -10.30 0.00
C PHE A 76 8.34 -9.58 -1.30
N GLU A 77 9.60 -9.21 -1.51
CA GLU A 77 10.07 -8.63 -2.77
C GLU A 77 9.95 -9.62 -3.92
N ALA A 78 10.25 -10.90 -3.68
CA ALA A 78 10.05 -11.96 -4.64
C ALA A 78 8.55 -12.14 -4.98
N ALA A 79 7.65 -12.04 -3.99
CA ALA A 79 6.21 -12.01 -4.21
C ALA A 79 5.79 -10.79 -5.06
N CYS A 80 6.33 -9.60 -4.78
CA CYS A 80 6.10 -8.43 -5.63
C CYS A 80 6.56 -8.67 -7.07
N GLY A 81 7.74 -9.27 -7.28
CA GLY A 81 8.23 -9.68 -8.60
C GLY A 81 7.29 -10.68 -9.28
N HIS A 82 6.91 -11.73 -8.56
CA HIS A 82 5.99 -12.75 -9.03
C HIS A 82 4.62 -12.18 -9.43
N PHE A 83 4.15 -11.12 -8.76
CA PHE A 83 2.89 -10.46 -9.09
C PHE A 83 3.01 -9.28 -10.08
N GLY A 84 4.20 -8.99 -10.60
CA GLY A 84 4.44 -7.88 -11.52
C GLY A 84 4.44 -6.49 -10.86
N LEU A 85 4.58 -6.44 -9.53
CA LEU A 85 4.53 -5.24 -8.69
C LEU A 85 5.92 -4.70 -8.34
N ARG A 86 7.00 -5.24 -8.91
CA ARG A 86 8.38 -4.79 -8.62
C ARG A 86 8.59 -3.30 -8.88
N GLY A 87 7.91 -2.73 -9.89
CA GLY A 87 7.96 -1.29 -10.18
C GLY A 87 7.34 -0.40 -9.09
N VAL A 88 6.54 -0.98 -8.19
CA VAL A 88 5.97 -0.26 -7.03
C VAL A 88 7.00 -0.15 -5.90
N LEU A 89 7.96 -1.08 -5.82
CA LEU A 89 9.07 -1.08 -4.85
C LEU A 89 10.17 -0.09 -5.24
N ARG A 90 9.80 1.19 -5.36
CA ARG A 90 10.75 2.29 -5.59
C ARG A 90 10.36 3.47 -4.72
N ASP A 91 11.35 4.22 -4.27
CA ASP A 91 11.08 5.44 -3.51
C ASP A 91 10.27 6.45 -4.33
N ILE A 92 9.58 7.33 -3.61
CA ILE A 92 8.84 8.45 -4.20
C ILE A 92 9.74 9.68 -4.09
N SER A 93 10.15 10.21 -5.23
CA SER A 93 10.98 11.41 -5.26
C SER A 93 10.19 12.66 -4.86
N GLY A 94 10.90 13.69 -4.37
CA GLY A 94 10.29 15.00 -4.09
C GLY A 94 9.69 15.65 -5.34
N GLU A 95 10.25 15.38 -6.51
CA GLU A 95 9.72 15.83 -7.81
C GLU A 95 8.38 15.16 -8.15
N GLU A 96 8.28 13.83 -7.98
CA GLU A 96 7.01 13.11 -8.17
C GLU A 96 5.92 13.63 -7.22
N ILE A 97 6.27 13.90 -5.96
CA ILE A 97 5.34 14.46 -4.98
C ILE A 97 4.87 15.85 -5.42
N SER A 98 5.80 16.74 -5.77
CA SER A 98 5.49 18.10 -6.17
C SER A 98 4.63 18.14 -7.43
N ALA A 99 4.93 17.28 -8.40
CA ALA A 99 4.15 17.14 -9.63
C ALA A 99 2.74 16.63 -9.34
N GLU A 100 2.58 15.63 -8.47
CA GLU A 100 1.25 15.11 -8.13
C GLU A 100 0.43 16.13 -7.33
N VAL A 101 1.02 16.83 -6.36
CA VAL A 101 0.32 17.90 -5.62
C VAL A 101 -0.19 18.97 -6.57
N ARG A 102 0.64 19.43 -7.51
CA ARG A 102 0.21 20.39 -8.54
C ARG A 102 -0.94 19.86 -9.37
N ALA A 103 -0.79 18.65 -9.90
CA ALA A 103 -1.81 18.04 -10.74
C ALA A 103 -3.14 17.83 -9.99
N ARG A 104 -3.10 17.54 -8.69
CA ARG A 104 -4.30 17.47 -7.83
C ARG A 104 -4.98 18.82 -7.69
N ARG A 105 -4.21 19.89 -7.42
CA ARG A 105 -4.74 21.25 -7.31
C ARG A 105 -5.35 21.73 -8.63
N GLU A 106 -4.71 21.45 -9.76
CA GLU A 106 -5.23 21.77 -11.09
C GLU A 106 -6.56 21.06 -11.39
N ARG A 107 -6.74 19.85 -10.86
CA ARG A 107 -8.01 19.10 -10.95
C ARG A 107 -9.07 19.56 -9.92
N GLY A 108 -8.75 20.52 -9.05
CA GLY A 108 -9.62 20.92 -7.94
C GLY A 108 -9.87 19.79 -6.94
N ALA A 109 -8.91 18.87 -6.77
CA ALA A 109 -9.06 17.75 -5.84
C ALA A 109 -8.89 18.24 -4.40
N GLU A 110 -9.98 18.18 -3.63
CA GLU A 110 -9.95 18.52 -2.21
C GLU A 110 -9.03 17.58 -1.41
N PRO A 111 -8.41 18.09 -0.33
CA PRO A 111 -7.72 17.25 0.64
C PRO A 111 -8.66 16.20 1.22
N SER A 112 -8.19 14.97 1.38
CA SER A 112 -8.99 13.94 2.02
C SER A 112 -9.21 14.26 3.51
N THR A 113 -10.25 13.69 4.14
CA THR A 113 -10.62 14.01 5.54
C THR A 113 -10.63 12.81 6.50
N GLY A 114 -10.36 11.60 6.00
CA GLY A 114 -10.33 10.35 6.79
C GLY A 114 -8.98 10.03 7.45
N TYR A 115 -8.87 8.85 8.06
CA TYR A 115 -7.59 8.33 8.54
C TYR A 115 -6.65 8.03 7.37
N LEU A 116 -5.38 8.35 7.53
CA LEU A 116 -4.35 8.03 6.55
C LEU A 116 -3.61 6.75 6.96
N PRO A 117 -3.22 5.91 6.00
CA PRO A 117 -2.52 4.68 6.29
C PRO A 117 -1.14 4.97 6.88
N ALA A 118 -0.61 4.02 7.66
CA ALA A 118 0.74 4.06 8.22
C ALA A 118 1.10 5.41 8.87
N PHE A 119 0.16 6.06 9.57
CA PHE A 119 0.35 7.34 10.26
C PHE A 119 1.02 8.42 9.39
N LEU A 120 0.64 8.50 8.10
CA LEU A 120 1.17 9.52 7.19
C LEU A 120 0.87 10.94 7.67
N ASP A 121 -0.28 11.14 8.31
CA ASP A 121 -0.72 12.39 8.90
C ASP A 121 0.17 12.88 10.05
N GLU A 122 0.89 11.97 10.73
CA GLU A 122 1.88 12.33 11.76
C GLU A 122 3.22 12.78 11.17
N ARG A 123 3.46 12.51 9.87
CA ARG A 123 4.76 12.76 9.23
C ARG A 123 4.73 13.79 8.11
N PHE A 124 3.61 13.93 7.42
CA PHE A 124 3.49 14.76 6.24
C PHE A 124 2.24 15.63 6.30
N PRO A 125 2.26 16.84 5.71
CA PRO A 125 1.06 17.61 5.45
C PRO A 125 0.04 16.80 4.63
N ARG A 126 -1.24 17.11 4.80
CA ARG A 126 -2.33 16.31 4.21
C ARG A 126 -2.23 16.17 2.68
N GLU A 127 -1.95 17.25 1.98
CA GLU A 127 -1.80 17.23 0.52
C GLU A 127 -0.63 16.35 0.06
N GLU A 128 0.50 16.37 0.79
CA GLU A 128 1.65 15.51 0.48
C GLU A 128 1.31 14.03 0.73
N ALA A 129 0.64 13.72 1.84
CA ALA A 129 0.18 12.37 2.13
C ALA A 129 -0.77 11.85 1.04
N ASP A 130 -1.74 12.68 0.63
CA ASP A 130 -2.67 12.36 -0.45
C ASP A 130 -1.97 12.15 -1.81
N ALA A 131 -0.94 12.95 -2.10
CA ALA A 131 -0.12 12.78 -3.29
C ALA A 131 0.66 11.47 -3.27
N ARG A 132 1.31 11.13 -2.15
CA ARG A 132 2.03 9.86 -1.98
C ARG A 132 1.12 8.64 -2.15
N ILE A 133 -0.09 8.69 -1.57
CA ILE A 133 -1.11 7.64 -1.75
C ILE A 133 -1.50 7.52 -3.21
N ALA A 134 -1.78 8.63 -3.89
CA ALA A 134 -2.18 8.64 -5.30
C ALA A 134 -1.08 8.08 -6.21
N ILE A 135 0.19 8.39 -5.95
CA ILE A 135 1.34 7.86 -6.70
C ILE A 135 1.41 6.34 -6.57
N VAL A 136 1.34 5.81 -5.35
CA VAL A 136 1.38 4.34 -5.14
C VAL A 136 0.17 3.66 -5.77
N ALA A 137 -1.03 4.22 -5.60
CA ALA A 137 -2.24 3.70 -6.21
C ALA A 137 -2.14 3.65 -7.74
N ARG A 138 -1.60 4.71 -8.37
CA ARG A 138 -1.35 4.74 -9.82
C ARG A 138 -0.35 3.67 -10.25
N ARG A 139 0.80 3.55 -9.57
CA ARG A 139 1.82 2.51 -9.91
C ARG A 139 1.22 1.10 -9.83
N ILE A 140 0.35 0.84 -8.85
CA ILE A 140 -0.35 -0.45 -8.73
C ILE A 140 -1.36 -0.62 -9.88
N ALA A 141 -2.12 0.41 -10.24
CA ALA A 141 -3.04 0.37 -11.37
C ALA A 141 -2.32 0.11 -12.70
N GLU A 142 -1.17 0.76 -12.93
CA GLU A 142 -0.30 0.52 -14.08
C GLU A 142 0.21 -0.93 -14.11
N ALA A 143 0.67 -1.45 -12.96
CA ALA A 143 1.09 -2.85 -12.84
C ALA A 143 -0.06 -3.85 -13.02
N ARG A 144 -1.31 -3.46 -12.75
CA ARG A 144 -2.50 -4.26 -13.09
C ARG A 144 -2.72 -4.26 -14.60
N ALA A 145 -2.64 -3.11 -15.24
CA ALA A 145 -2.82 -2.98 -16.69
C ALA A 145 -1.71 -3.68 -17.51
N ALA A 146 -0.49 -3.78 -16.97
CA ALA A 146 0.65 -4.43 -17.63
C ALA A 146 0.60 -5.98 -17.69
N ARG A 147 -0.41 -6.63 -17.08
CA ARG A 147 -0.71 -8.08 -17.22
C ARG A 147 -2.08 -8.19 -17.88
N ILE A 148 -2.25 -8.77 -19.07
CA ILE A 148 -2.00 -10.16 -19.49
C ILE A 148 -1.52 -10.19 -20.97
N PRO A 149 -0.37 -10.79 -21.33
CA PRO A 149 -0.20 -11.40 -22.65
C PRO A 149 -1.10 -12.65 -22.71
N ALA A 150 -1.99 -12.73 -23.72
CA ALA A 150 -2.81 -13.92 -23.94
C ALA A 150 -1.95 -15.17 -24.15
N PRO A 151 -2.40 -16.37 -23.73
CA PRO A 151 -1.70 -17.60 -24.11
C PRO A 151 -1.65 -17.71 -25.63
N ALA A 152 -0.46 -17.96 -26.16
CA ALA A 152 -0.25 -18.41 -27.54
C ALA A 152 -0.76 -19.84 -27.72
#